data_AF-A0A5N5V7I6-F1
#
_entry.id   AF-A0A5N5V7I6-F1
#
_cell.length_a   1.000
_cell.length_b   1.000
_cell.length_c   1.000
_cell.angle_alpha   90.00
_cell.angle_beta   90.00
_cell.angle_gamma   90.00
#
_symmetry.space_group_name_H-M   'P 1'
#
loop_
_entity.id
_entity.type
_entity.pdbx_description
1 polymer ?
#
loop_
_entity_poly.entity_id
_entity_poly.type
_entity_poly.pdbx_seq_one_letter_code
_entity_poly.pdbx_strand_id
1 'polypeptide(L)'
;MRGRLLLAVGVAAGITAWAAGVAPLYCLAFAVGTPILVAAVPRFLAGAVTGALTPGDEATAQMSGTEFEDYVARIARSTGAPVIMTAMTGDWGVDIIVGRRPNRIAIQCKRQSRPVGAQAVQEVVAGAPMQDCAKTMVVTNHEFTAAARKLAELHGCELVSGAELPRLRAIIRRLLEPSPEVS
;
A
#
# COMPACT_ATOMS: atom_id res chain seq x y z
N MET A 1 18.81 16.82 5.62
CA MET A 1 19.18 15.39 5.77
C MET A 1 19.86 14.79 4.54
N ARG A 2 19.41 15.06 3.31
CA ARG A 2 19.97 14.44 2.07
C ARG A 2 21.47 14.70 1.81
N GLY A 3 21.97 15.92 2.03
CA GLY A 3 23.39 16.23 1.82
C GLY A 3 24.33 15.45 2.75
N ARG A 4 23.93 15.24 4.01
CA ARG A 4 24.69 14.45 4.99
C ARG A 4 24.74 12.96 4.60
N LEU A 5 23.65 12.43 4.06
CA LEU A 5 23.58 11.04 3.60
C LEU A 5 24.46 10.80 2.36
N LEU A 6 24.39 11.69 1.36
CA LEU A 6 25.21 11.58 0.15
C LEU A 6 26.71 11.70 0.47
N LEU A 7 27.07 12.58 1.40
CA LEU A 7 28.44 12.70 1.88
C LEU A 7 28.92 11.42 2.59
N ALA A 8 28.08 10.82 3.44
CA ALA A 8 28.40 9.56 4.10
C ALA A 8 28.60 8.41 3.11
N VAL A 9 27.77 8.33 2.06
CA VAL A 9 27.90 7.33 0.98
C VAL A 9 29.21 7.48 0.23
N GLY A 10 29.60 8.71 -0.12
CA GLY A 10 30.87 8.97 -0.80
C GLY A 10 32.09 8.60 0.04
N VAL A 11 32.08 8.97 1.33
CA VAL A 11 33.17 8.62 2.27
C VAL A 11 33.29 7.11 2.42
N ALA A 12 32.18 6.39 2.59
CA ALA A 12 32.18 4.94 2.71
C ALA A 12 32.72 4.25 1.44
N ALA A 13 32.30 4.72 0.25
CA ALA A 13 32.78 4.18 -1.02
C ALA A 13 34.30 4.38 -1.20
N GLY A 14 34.81 5.57 -0.86
CA GLY A 14 36.25 5.86 -0.92
C GLY A 14 37.09 5.00 0.02
N ILE A 15 36.63 4.82 1.27
CA ILE A 15 37.31 3.96 2.27
C ILE A 15 37.33 2.50 1.80
N THR A 16 36.21 2.02 1.26
CA THR A 16 36.10 0.63 0.78
C THR A 16 37.03 0.37 -0.40
N ALA A 17 37.12 1.31 -1.35
CA ALA A 17 38.05 1.21 -2.48
C ALA A 17 39.51 1.20 -2.02
N TRP A 18 39.86 2.06 -1.05
CA TRP A 18 41.22 2.09 -0.49
C TRP A 18 41.58 0.78 0.22
N ALA A 19 40.67 0.22 1.02
CA ALA A 19 40.86 -1.07 1.67
C ALA A 19 41.02 -2.24 0.67
N ALA A 20 40.45 -2.12 -0.53
CA ALA A 20 40.59 -3.08 -1.61
C ALA A 20 41.89 -2.90 -2.44
N GLY A 21 42.79 -1.99 -2.05
CA GLY A 21 44.07 -1.77 -2.73
C GLY A 21 43.96 -0.95 -4.02
N VAL A 22 42.84 -0.26 -4.23
CA VAL A 22 42.64 0.60 -5.40
C VAL A 22 43.56 1.82 -5.32
N ALA A 23 44.16 2.23 -6.45
CA ALA A 23 45.11 3.34 -6.46
C ALA A 23 44.44 4.66 -5.98
N PRO A 24 45.18 5.55 -5.29
CA PRO A 24 44.60 6.71 -4.60
C PRO A 24 43.73 7.63 -5.46
N LEU A 25 44.10 7.79 -6.74
CA LEU A 25 43.34 8.62 -7.69
C LEU A 25 41.92 8.07 -7.93
N TYR A 26 41.76 6.75 -7.97
CA TYR A 26 40.46 6.12 -8.19
C TYR A 26 39.61 6.10 -6.91
N CYS A 27 40.20 6.10 -5.72
CA CYS A 27 39.44 6.25 -4.47
C CYS A 27 38.71 7.60 -4.40
N LEU A 28 39.34 8.67 -4.88
CA LEU A 28 38.71 9.99 -5.01
C LEU A 28 37.59 9.97 -6.06
N ALA A 29 37.81 9.27 -7.19
CA ALA A 29 36.77 9.10 -8.21
C ALA A 29 35.54 8.36 -7.68
N PHE A 30 35.71 7.31 -6.87
CA PHE A 30 34.59 6.63 -6.21
C PHE A 30 33.89 7.52 -5.18
N ALA A 31 34.65 8.25 -4.35
CA ALA A 31 34.08 9.10 -3.30
C ALA A 31 33.23 10.26 -3.85
N VAL A 32 33.58 10.80 -5.02
CA VAL A 32 32.82 11.87 -5.69
C VAL A 32 31.79 11.33 -6.68
N GLY A 33 32.12 10.25 -7.39
CA GLY A 33 31.27 9.68 -8.44
C GLY A 33 30.05 8.93 -7.92
N THR A 34 30.19 8.18 -6.82
CA THR A 34 29.06 7.41 -6.27
C THR A 34 27.91 8.29 -5.76
N PRO A 35 28.13 9.41 -5.04
CA PRO A 35 27.05 10.32 -4.68
C PRO A 35 26.36 10.98 -5.88
N ILE A 36 27.12 11.32 -6.93
CA ILE A 36 26.57 11.92 -8.16
C ILE A 36 25.68 10.92 -8.88
N LEU A 37 26.15 9.69 -9.04
CA LEU A 37 25.35 8.60 -9.63
C LEU A 37 24.07 8.38 -8.81
N VAL A 38 24.17 8.23 -7.49
CA VAL A 38 23.02 8.05 -6.59
C VAL A 38 22.03 9.22 -6.66
N ALA A 39 22.51 10.45 -6.73
CA ALA A 39 21.66 11.64 -6.85
C ALA A 39 20.99 11.76 -8.23
N ALA A 40 21.64 11.25 -9.28
CA ALA A 40 21.14 11.24 -10.65
C ALA A 40 20.18 10.09 -10.94
N VAL A 41 20.16 9.02 -10.12
CA VAL A 41 19.20 7.92 -10.29
C VAL A 41 17.77 8.46 -10.21
N PRO A 42 16.98 8.33 -11.29
CA PRO A 42 15.58 8.71 -11.25
C PRO A 42 14.83 7.90 -10.20
N ARG A 43 13.96 8.57 -9.43
CA ARG A 43 13.20 7.92 -8.34
C ARG A 43 12.36 6.73 -8.80
N PHE A 44 12.00 6.65 -10.08
CA PHE A 44 11.29 5.50 -10.63
C PHE A 44 12.13 4.22 -10.64
N LEU A 45 13.46 4.30 -10.77
CA LEU A 45 14.35 3.13 -10.70
C LEU A 45 14.49 2.62 -9.26
N ALA A 46 14.56 3.52 -8.27
CA ALA A 46 14.48 3.13 -6.87
C ALA A 46 13.14 2.44 -6.55
N GLY A 47 12.05 2.96 -7.10
CA GLY A 47 10.73 2.30 -7.04
C GLY A 47 10.71 0.92 -7.70
N ALA A 48 11.44 0.73 -8.81
CA ALA A 48 11.53 -0.56 -9.52
C ALA A 48 12.26 -1.63 -8.69
N VAL A 49 13.35 -1.28 -8.01
CA VAL A 49 14.04 -2.20 -7.08
C VAL A 49 13.13 -2.60 -5.92
N THR A 50 12.31 -1.66 -5.43
CA THR A 50 11.36 -1.96 -4.34
C THR A 50 10.20 -2.82 -4.85
N GLY A 51 9.72 -2.58 -6.07
CA GLY A 51 8.70 -3.40 -6.74
C GLY A 51 9.16 -4.84 -7.01
N ALA A 52 10.43 -5.03 -7.37
CA ALA A 52 11.02 -6.37 -7.60
C ALA A 52 11.15 -7.21 -6.32
N LEU A 53 11.18 -6.56 -5.14
CA LEU A 53 11.28 -7.23 -3.84
C LEU A 53 9.93 -7.44 -3.16
N THR A 54 8.82 -7.04 -3.79
CA THR A 54 7.49 -7.21 -3.22
C THR A 54 6.99 -8.62 -3.54
N PRO A 55 6.75 -9.50 -2.55
CA PRO A 55 6.09 -10.77 -2.78
C PRO A 55 4.61 -10.45 -3.07
N GLY A 56 4.27 -10.28 -4.34
CA GLY A 56 2.88 -10.38 -4.78
C GLY A 56 2.50 -11.85 -4.79
N ASP A 57 1.43 -12.22 -4.09
CA ASP A 57 0.89 -13.57 -4.17
C ASP A 57 0.52 -13.84 -5.65
N GLU A 58 1.29 -14.68 -6.36
CA GLU A 58 1.22 -14.85 -7.82
C GLU A 58 -0.20 -15.13 -8.30
N ALA A 59 -0.98 -15.83 -7.46
CA ALA A 59 -2.39 -16.12 -7.71
C ALA A 59 -3.24 -14.86 -7.85
N THR A 60 -3.00 -13.83 -7.03
CA THR A 60 -3.73 -12.55 -7.11
C THR A 60 -3.24 -11.66 -8.25
N ALA A 61 -2.00 -11.82 -8.71
CA ALA A 61 -1.44 -11.07 -9.82
C ALA A 61 -2.08 -11.46 -11.18
N GLN A 62 -2.57 -12.69 -11.30
CA GLN A 62 -3.22 -13.20 -12.52
C GLN A 62 -4.71 -12.87 -12.60
N MET A 63 -5.32 -12.37 -11.52
CA MET A 63 -6.74 -12.03 -11.47
C MET A 63 -7.04 -10.71 -12.20
N SER A 64 -8.17 -10.67 -12.91
CA SER A 64 -8.82 -9.44 -13.33
C SER A 64 -9.27 -8.59 -12.13
N GLY A 65 -9.67 -7.33 -12.37
CA GLY A 65 -10.19 -6.46 -11.30
C GLY A 65 -11.40 -7.06 -10.59
N THR A 66 -12.37 -7.55 -11.37
CA THR A 66 -13.60 -8.17 -10.88
C THR A 66 -13.34 -9.49 -10.14
N GLU A 67 -12.40 -10.32 -10.62
CA GLU A 67 -12.03 -11.55 -9.90
C GLU A 67 -11.36 -11.25 -8.56
N PHE A 68 -10.61 -10.15 -8.47
CA PHE A 68 -10.01 -9.70 -7.22
C PHE A 68 -11.09 -9.19 -6.24
N GLU A 69 -12.07 -8.43 -6.71
CA GLU A 69 -13.22 -8.02 -5.89
C GLU A 69 -13.99 -9.26 -5.36
N ASP A 70 -14.26 -10.24 -6.22
CA ASP A 70 -14.89 -11.50 -5.82
C ASP A 70 -14.04 -12.29 -4.80
N TYR A 71 -12.73 -12.30 -4.97
CA TYR A 71 -11.79 -12.92 -4.02
C TYR A 71 -11.89 -12.25 -2.63
N VAL A 72 -11.83 -10.92 -2.57
CA VAL A 72 -11.99 -10.15 -1.34
C VAL A 72 -13.37 -10.40 -0.71
N ALA A 73 -14.43 -10.43 -1.52
CA ALA A 73 -15.79 -10.70 -1.07
C ALA A 73 -15.94 -12.11 -0.48
N ARG A 74 -15.29 -13.13 -1.06
CA ARG A 74 -15.28 -14.49 -0.48
C ARG A 74 -14.63 -14.51 0.91
N ILE A 75 -13.51 -13.82 1.08
CA ILE A 75 -12.85 -13.70 2.39
C ILE A 75 -13.75 -12.95 3.37
N ALA A 76 -14.38 -11.85 2.95
CA ALA A 76 -15.32 -11.10 3.78
C ALA A 76 -16.51 -11.97 4.21
N ARG A 77 -17.10 -12.76 3.30
CA ARG A 77 -18.21 -13.69 3.61
C ARG A 77 -17.82 -14.75 4.64
N SER A 78 -16.56 -15.19 4.64
CA SER A 78 -16.03 -16.17 5.63
C SER A 78 -15.99 -15.65 7.07
N THR A 79 -16.26 -14.35 7.29
CA THR A 79 -16.45 -13.78 8.62
C THR A 79 -17.83 -14.08 9.22
N GLY A 80 -18.80 -14.51 8.40
CA GLY A 80 -20.20 -14.66 8.77
C GLY A 80 -21.03 -13.37 8.70
N ALA A 81 -20.41 -12.25 8.34
CA ALA A 81 -21.11 -10.97 8.16
C ALA A 81 -21.86 -10.92 6.81
N PRO A 82 -22.94 -10.13 6.70
CA PRO A 82 -23.55 -9.81 5.41
C PRO A 82 -22.53 -9.09 4.51
N VAL A 83 -22.51 -9.46 3.23
CA VAL A 83 -21.63 -8.87 2.22
C VAL A 83 -22.45 -8.54 0.99
N ILE A 84 -22.35 -7.30 0.52
CA ILE A 84 -23.03 -6.80 -0.67
C ILE A 84 -21.96 -6.33 -1.65
N MET A 85 -21.98 -6.85 -2.87
CA MET A 85 -21.22 -6.29 -4.00
C MET A 85 -22.02 -5.12 -4.56
N THR A 86 -21.36 -3.99 -4.85
CA THR A 86 -22.02 -2.85 -5.49
C THR A 86 -22.07 -3.02 -7.01
N ALA A 87 -22.83 -2.15 -7.69
CA ALA A 87 -22.91 -2.18 -9.14
C ALA A 87 -21.59 -1.68 -9.76
N MET A 88 -21.23 -2.18 -10.94
CA MET A 88 -20.00 -1.74 -11.63
C MET A 88 -19.97 -0.25 -12.02
N THR A 89 -21.13 0.42 -12.01
CA THR A 89 -21.25 1.84 -12.35
C THR A 89 -22.09 2.56 -11.31
N GLY A 90 -21.67 3.76 -10.89
CA GLY A 90 -22.43 4.57 -9.92
C GLY A 90 -22.32 4.07 -8.48
N ASP A 91 -21.24 3.34 -8.16
CA ASP A 91 -20.93 2.80 -6.83
C ASP A 91 -20.30 3.82 -5.88
N TRP A 92 -19.89 4.97 -6.41
CA TRP A 92 -19.17 6.04 -5.70
C TRP A 92 -17.79 5.62 -5.18
N GLY A 93 -17.15 4.63 -5.81
CA GLY A 93 -15.84 4.12 -5.38
C GLY A 93 -15.92 3.21 -4.16
N VAL A 94 -16.97 2.38 -4.08
CA VAL A 94 -17.17 1.37 -3.04
C VAL A 94 -17.55 0.10 -3.74
N ASP A 95 -16.66 -0.89 -3.80
CA ASP A 95 -16.93 -2.15 -4.51
C ASP A 95 -17.69 -3.15 -3.64
N ILE A 96 -17.45 -3.13 -2.32
CA ILE A 96 -18.02 -4.09 -1.37
C ILE A 96 -18.47 -3.39 -0.09
N ILE A 97 -19.65 -3.75 0.40
CA ILE A 97 -20.17 -3.34 1.70
C ILE A 97 -20.24 -4.57 2.61
N VAL A 98 -19.67 -4.47 3.81
CA VAL A 98 -19.61 -5.56 4.79
C VAL A 98 -20.25 -5.15 6.12
N GLY A 99 -21.04 -6.04 6.69
CA GLY A 99 -21.62 -5.88 8.03
C GLY A 99 -23.04 -5.36 8.04
N ARG A 100 -23.47 -4.88 9.22
CA ARG A 100 -24.80 -4.30 9.47
C ARG A 100 -24.64 -2.92 10.09
N ARG A 101 -25.65 -2.07 9.93
CA ARG A 101 -25.70 -0.78 10.62
C ARG A 101 -25.63 -1.00 12.15
N PRO A 102 -25.00 -0.09 12.90
CA PRO A 102 -24.30 1.12 12.43
C PRO A 102 -22.86 0.86 11.93
N ASN A 103 -22.30 -0.33 12.13
CA ASN A 103 -20.87 -0.63 11.93
C ASN A 103 -20.53 -1.18 10.53
N ARG A 104 -21.18 -0.70 9.47
CA ARG A 104 -20.88 -1.16 8.11
C ARG A 104 -19.52 -0.63 7.63
N ILE A 105 -18.82 -1.46 6.87
CA ILE A 105 -17.53 -1.17 6.25
C ILE A 105 -17.75 -1.02 4.74
N ALA A 106 -17.33 0.11 4.18
CA ALA A 106 -17.18 0.31 2.74
C ALA A 106 -15.76 -0.10 2.33
N ILE A 107 -15.64 -0.96 1.33
CA ILE A 107 -14.37 -1.49 0.85
C ILE A 107 -14.20 -1.13 -0.62
N GLN A 108 -13.08 -0.49 -0.97
CA GLN A 108 -12.60 -0.37 -2.34
C GLN A 108 -11.47 -1.37 -2.55
N CYS A 109 -11.61 -2.20 -3.57
CA CYS A 109 -10.61 -3.12 -4.06
C CYS A 109 -9.80 -2.46 -5.19
N LYS A 110 -8.48 -2.55 -5.12
CA LYS A 110 -7.57 -2.10 -6.19
C LYS A 110 -6.59 -3.21 -6.53
N ARG A 111 -6.84 -3.94 -7.62
CA ARG A 111 -5.84 -4.80 -8.24
C ARG A 111 -4.97 -3.94 -9.18
N GLN A 112 -3.66 -3.85 -8.94
CA GLN A 112 -2.73 -3.01 -9.73
C GLN A 112 -1.34 -3.67 -9.83
N SER A 113 -0.57 -3.27 -10.83
CA SER A 113 0.85 -3.66 -11.02
C SER A 113 1.84 -2.70 -10.35
N ARG A 114 1.33 -1.71 -9.62
CA ARG A 114 2.11 -0.67 -8.95
C ARG A 114 1.47 -0.29 -7.63
N PRO A 115 2.23 0.35 -6.71
CA PRO A 115 1.66 0.78 -5.44
C PRO A 115 0.43 1.67 -5.60
N VAL A 116 -0.55 1.46 -4.72
CA VAL A 116 -1.83 2.17 -4.74
C VAL A 116 -1.67 3.59 -4.19
N GLY A 117 -2.18 4.56 -4.95
CA GLY A 117 -2.13 5.98 -4.66
C GLY A 117 -3.25 6.45 -3.71
N ALA A 118 -3.17 7.71 -3.29
CA ALA A 118 -4.14 8.32 -2.37
C ALA A 118 -5.57 8.40 -2.94
N GLN A 119 -5.73 8.38 -4.26
CA GLN A 119 -7.03 8.41 -4.93
C GLN A 119 -7.97 7.30 -4.44
N ALA A 120 -7.48 6.07 -4.23
CA ALA A 120 -8.31 4.97 -3.75
C ALA A 120 -8.90 5.23 -2.36
N VAL A 121 -8.15 5.94 -1.51
CA VAL A 121 -8.62 6.37 -0.18
C VAL A 121 -9.66 7.48 -0.32
N GLN A 122 -9.42 8.46 -1.20
CA GLN A 122 -10.36 9.55 -1.46
C GLN A 122 -11.71 9.04 -1.95
N GLU A 123 -11.68 8.09 -2.89
CA GLU A 123 -12.86 7.42 -3.46
C GLU A 123 -13.70 6.76 -2.36
N VAL A 124 -13.12 5.82 -1.59
CA VAL A 124 -13.87 5.07 -0.58
C VAL A 124 -14.33 5.96 0.58
N VAL A 125 -13.54 6.95 0.98
CA VAL A 125 -13.91 7.88 2.06
C VAL A 125 -15.09 8.76 1.64
N ALA A 126 -15.12 9.24 0.40
CA ALA A 126 -16.24 10.01 -0.13
C ALA A 126 -17.47 9.12 -0.41
N GLY A 127 -17.26 7.87 -0.85
CA GLY A 127 -18.34 6.94 -1.19
C GLY A 127 -19.03 6.29 0.02
N ALA A 128 -18.32 6.10 1.14
CA ALA A 128 -18.89 5.41 2.30
C ALA A 128 -20.18 6.05 2.86
N PRO A 129 -20.31 7.39 3.00
CA PRO A 129 -21.57 8.02 3.39
C PRO A 129 -22.71 7.76 2.41
N MET A 130 -22.44 7.67 1.11
CA MET A 130 -23.45 7.37 0.09
C MET A 130 -24.04 5.96 0.23
N GLN A 131 -23.33 5.07 0.94
CA GLN A 131 -23.73 3.69 1.23
C GLN A 131 -24.07 3.47 2.72
N ASP A 132 -24.23 4.55 3.51
CA ASP A 132 -24.23 4.60 4.98
C ASP A 132 -23.30 3.58 5.68
N CYS A 133 -22.03 3.62 5.27
CA CYS A 133 -20.95 2.90 5.94
C CYS A 133 -20.22 3.83 6.91
N ALA A 134 -19.95 3.33 8.11
CA ALA A 134 -19.27 4.09 9.17
C ALA A 134 -17.74 3.90 9.13
N LYS A 135 -17.28 2.83 8.48
CA LYS A 135 -15.85 2.47 8.37
C LYS A 135 -15.48 2.34 6.91
N THR A 136 -14.22 2.64 6.59
CA THR A 136 -13.69 2.57 5.23
C THR A 136 -12.46 1.67 5.19
N MET A 137 -12.26 0.99 4.07
CA MET A 137 -11.11 0.12 3.85
C MET A 137 -10.70 0.16 2.38
N VAL A 138 -9.40 0.15 2.10
CA VAL A 138 -8.87 -0.16 0.78
C VAL A 138 -8.11 -1.48 0.83
N VAL A 139 -8.44 -2.39 -0.07
CA VAL A 139 -7.79 -3.69 -0.22
C VAL A 139 -7.08 -3.77 -1.57
N THR A 140 -5.85 -4.26 -1.60
CA THR A 140 -5.07 -4.37 -2.84
C THR A 140 -4.17 -5.60 -2.83
N ASN A 141 -3.75 -6.04 -4.03
CA ASN A 141 -2.71 -7.03 -4.21
C ASN A 141 -1.29 -6.46 -4.10
N HIS A 142 -1.15 -5.13 -3.90
CA HIS A 142 0.13 -4.44 -3.89
C HIS A 142 0.33 -3.65 -2.57
N GLU A 143 1.47 -2.97 -2.45
CA GLU A 143 1.73 -1.97 -1.42
C GLU A 143 0.99 -0.64 -1.63
N PHE A 144 0.94 0.19 -0.58
CA PHE A 144 0.43 1.56 -0.63
C PHE A 144 1.55 2.60 -0.68
N THR A 145 1.32 3.68 -1.43
CA THR A 145 2.19 4.86 -1.41
C THR A 145 2.19 5.55 -0.05
N ALA A 146 3.25 6.29 0.27
CA ALA A 146 3.32 7.09 1.51
C ALA A 146 2.18 8.13 1.61
N ALA A 147 1.75 8.70 0.48
CA ALA A 147 0.62 9.62 0.44
C ALA A 147 -0.70 8.92 0.78
N ALA A 148 -0.93 7.70 0.26
CA ALA A 148 -2.12 6.91 0.60
C ALA A 148 -2.16 6.56 2.09
N ARG A 149 -1.02 6.11 2.65
CA ARG A 149 -0.91 5.81 4.10
C ARG A 149 -1.22 7.02 4.97
N LYS A 150 -0.63 8.18 4.65
CA LYS A 150 -0.88 9.44 5.38
C LYS A 150 -2.36 9.86 5.31
N LEU A 151 -2.98 9.74 4.14
CA LEU A 151 -4.38 10.12 3.97
C LEU A 151 -5.32 9.14 4.71
N ALA A 152 -5.00 7.85 4.66
CA ALA A 152 -5.77 6.81 5.34
C ALA A 152 -5.74 7.00 6.86
N GLU A 153 -4.57 7.31 7.43
CA GLU A 153 -4.42 7.65 8.84
C GLU A 153 -5.30 8.85 9.24
N LEU A 154 -5.30 9.91 8.43
CA LEU A 154 -6.11 11.12 8.70
C LEU A 154 -7.61 10.83 8.72
N HIS A 155 -8.09 9.92 7.87
CA HIS A 155 -9.51 9.61 7.72
C HIS A 155 -9.94 8.33 8.45
N GLY A 156 -9.04 7.66 9.18
CA GLY A 156 -9.34 6.36 9.81
C GLY A 156 -9.70 5.26 8.80
N CYS A 157 -9.14 5.32 7.59
CA CYS A 157 -9.34 4.31 6.56
C CYS A 157 -8.37 3.15 6.77
N GLU A 158 -8.88 1.92 6.84
CA GLU A 158 -8.03 0.73 6.97
C GLU A 158 -7.36 0.41 5.63
N LEU A 159 -6.06 0.15 5.63
CA LEU A 159 -5.32 -0.26 4.46
C LEU A 159 -4.93 -1.73 4.60
N VAL A 160 -5.28 -2.56 3.61
CA VAL A 160 -4.88 -3.97 3.55
C VAL A 160 -4.09 -4.20 2.27
N SER A 161 -2.77 -4.33 2.44
CA SER A 161 -1.84 -4.61 1.33
C SER A 161 -1.89 -6.08 0.92
N GLY A 162 -1.23 -6.41 -0.20
CA GLY A 162 -1.10 -7.80 -0.67
C GLY A 162 -0.55 -8.74 0.40
N ALA A 163 0.46 -8.29 1.15
CA ALA A 163 1.06 -9.06 2.25
C ALA A 163 0.11 -9.28 3.45
N GLU A 164 -0.95 -8.48 3.57
CA GLU A 164 -1.93 -8.53 4.65
C GLU A 164 -3.21 -9.29 4.28
N LEU A 165 -3.38 -9.68 3.01
CA LEU A 165 -4.54 -10.46 2.54
C LEU A 165 -4.81 -11.72 3.37
N PRO A 166 -3.80 -12.52 3.80
CA PRO A 166 -4.05 -13.67 4.68
C PRO A 166 -4.71 -13.30 6.02
N ARG A 167 -4.56 -12.04 6.47
CA ARG A 167 -5.13 -11.51 7.71
C ARG A 167 -6.44 -10.76 7.50
N LEU A 168 -6.87 -10.54 6.25
CA LEU A 168 -8.06 -9.76 5.91
C LEU A 168 -9.30 -10.19 6.70
N ARG A 169 -9.55 -11.50 6.84
CA ARG A 169 -10.67 -12.03 7.63
C ARG A 169 -10.63 -11.53 9.08
N ALA A 170 -9.47 -11.56 9.73
CA ALA A 170 -9.31 -11.12 11.11
C ALA A 170 -9.49 -9.61 11.24
N ILE A 171 -8.94 -8.83 10.29
CA ILE A 171 -9.08 -7.37 10.23
C ILE A 171 -10.55 -6.98 10.10
N ILE A 172 -11.30 -7.61 9.20
CA ILE A 172 -12.73 -7.34 9.03
C ILE A 172 -13.49 -7.64 10.33
N ARG A 173 -13.25 -8.79 10.98
CA ARG A 173 -13.92 -9.12 12.25
C ARG A 173 -13.68 -8.07 13.33
N ARG A 174 -12.42 -7.64 13.51
CA ARG A 174 -12.05 -6.56 14.43
C ARG A 174 -12.80 -5.27 14.13
N LEU A 175 -12.95 -4.91 12.86
CA LEU A 175 -13.63 -3.67 12.47
C LEU A 175 -15.16 -3.75 12.63
N LEU A 176 -15.75 -4.93 12.55
CA LEU A 176 -17.19 -5.13 12.77
C LEU A 176 -17.59 -5.11 14.24
N GLU A 177 -16.64 -5.35 15.16
CA GLU A 177 -16.89 -5.24 16.59
C GLU A 177 -17.25 -3.79 16.96
N PRO A 178 -18.30 -3.59 17.80
CA PRO A 178 -18.64 -2.27 18.28
C PRO A 178 -17.49 -1.70 19.11
N SER A 179 -17.12 -0.45 18.85
CA SER A 179 -16.16 0.26 19.70
C SER A 179 -16.72 0.32 21.12
N PRO A 180 -15.90 0.09 22.17
CA PRO A 180 -16.38 0.25 23.54
C PRO A 180 -16.91 1.69 23.69
N GLU A 181 -18.16 1.83 24.12
CA GLU A 181 -18.76 3.13 24.40
C GLU A 181 -17.87 3.87 25.40
N VAL A 182 -17.30 4.99 24.97
CA VAL A 182 -16.66 5.92 25.90
C VAL A 182 -17.79 6.59 26.68
N SER A 183 -17.99 6.12 27.90
CA SER A 183 -18.95 6.67 28.89
C SER A 183 -18.53 8.05 29.36
#